data_AF-A0A954PMX4-F1
#
_entry.id   AF-A0A954PMX4-F1
#
_cell.length_a   1.000
_cell.length_b   1.000
_cell.length_c   1.000
_cell.angle_alpha   90.00
_cell.angle_beta   90.00
_cell.angle_gamma   90.00
#
_symmetry.space_group_name_H-M   'P 1'
#
loop_
_entity.id
_entity.type
_entity.pdbx_description
1 polymer ?
#
loop_
_entity_poly.entity_id
_entity_poly.type
_entity_poly.pdbx_seq_one_letter_code
_entity_poly.pdbx_strand_id
1 'polypeptide(L)'
;MQRTDTCCAQLEQQFNEARGSNDQRCNVIHADISGYGTAQELLLRNHYDLPLLPDAILLAVFPENDIRHHSRLQSADEPQPYFTLDDNNELRLDTGFRQSTVWLTAATTRRRVTRYSVRRSRLLQPFKRAKLRLWYLPVQPPI
;
A
#
# COMPACT_ATOMS: atom_id res chain seq x y z
N MET A 1 10.36 3.25 -18.37
CA MET A 1 9.68 2.17 -17.66
C MET A 1 8.66 1.60 -18.62
N GLN A 2 9.03 0.52 -19.28
CA GLN A 2 8.12 -0.23 -20.16
C GLN A 2 7.18 -1.07 -19.28
N ARG A 3 6.01 -1.46 -19.81
CA ARG A 3 4.98 -2.18 -19.04
C ARG A 3 5.45 -3.54 -18.48
N THR A 4 6.53 -4.08 -19.05
CA THR A 4 7.19 -5.35 -18.70
C THR A 4 8.15 -5.27 -17.50
N ASP A 5 8.39 -4.09 -16.92
CA ASP A 5 9.38 -3.92 -15.85
C ASP A 5 8.84 -4.24 -14.44
N THR A 6 7.54 -4.56 -14.28
CA THR A 6 6.94 -4.81 -12.96
C THR A 6 6.89 -6.31 -12.64
N CYS A 7 7.04 -6.64 -11.35
CA CYS A 7 6.96 -8.03 -10.86
C CYS A 7 5.69 -8.74 -11.34
N CYS A 8 4.52 -8.08 -11.24
CA CYS A 8 3.26 -8.67 -11.70
C CYS A 8 3.20 -8.91 -13.22
N ALA A 9 3.75 -8.01 -14.03
CA ALA A 9 3.80 -8.21 -15.48
C ALA A 9 4.73 -9.38 -15.84
N GLN A 10 5.86 -9.50 -15.15
CA GLN A 10 6.77 -10.63 -15.32
C GLN A 10 6.13 -11.95 -14.87
N LEU A 11 5.40 -11.93 -13.75
CA LEU A 11 4.69 -13.10 -13.24
C LEU A 11 3.62 -13.57 -14.22
N GLU A 12 2.77 -12.66 -14.73
CA GLU A 12 1.77 -12.99 -15.76
C GLU A 12 2.40 -13.58 -17.02
N GLN A 13 3.50 -12.97 -17.47
CA GLN A 13 4.24 -13.43 -18.64
C GLN A 13 4.79 -14.85 -18.42
N GLN A 14 5.52 -15.07 -17.33
CA GLN A 14 6.13 -16.36 -17.01
C GLN A 14 5.07 -17.46 -16.82
N PHE A 15 3.94 -17.17 -16.18
CA PHE A 15 2.85 -18.14 -16.04
C PHE A 15 2.23 -18.52 -17.38
N ASN A 16 2.01 -17.55 -18.26
CA ASN A 16 1.46 -17.81 -19.59
C ASN A 16 2.46 -18.54 -20.49
N GLU A 17 3.75 -18.21 -20.44
CA GLU A 17 4.81 -18.92 -21.17
C GLU A 17 4.93 -20.38 -20.72
N ALA A 18 4.91 -20.63 -19.41
CA ALA A 18 4.98 -21.98 -18.85
C ALA A 18 3.75 -22.84 -19.20
N ARG A 19 2.57 -22.22 -19.39
CA ARG A 19 1.35 -22.93 -19.82
C ARG A 19 1.28 -23.17 -21.33
N GLY A 20 2.16 -22.55 -22.12
CA GLY A 20 2.20 -22.71 -23.58
C GLY A 20 0.91 -22.26 -24.27
N SER A 21 0.51 -22.96 -25.34
CA SER A 21 -0.66 -22.64 -26.18
C SER A 21 -2.01 -23.04 -25.56
N ASN A 22 -2.10 -23.22 -24.25
CA ASN A 22 -3.35 -23.62 -23.61
C ASN A 22 -4.38 -22.47 -23.66
N ASP A 23 -5.65 -22.77 -23.96
CA ASP A 23 -6.71 -21.74 -24.13
C ASP A 23 -7.02 -20.97 -22.83
N GLN A 24 -6.54 -21.46 -21.69
CA GLN A 24 -6.64 -20.77 -20.40
C GLN A 24 -5.41 -19.92 -20.13
N ARG A 25 -5.51 -18.62 -20.42
CA ARG A 25 -4.52 -17.61 -20.02
C ARG A 25 -4.72 -17.19 -18.57
N CYS A 26 -3.60 -16.99 -17.88
CA CYS A 26 -3.56 -16.37 -16.56
C CYS A 26 -3.61 -14.84 -16.70
N ASN A 27 -4.43 -14.20 -15.88
CA ASN A 27 -4.49 -12.75 -15.71
C ASN A 27 -4.08 -12.42 -14.27
N VAL A 28 -3.10 -11.53 -14.12
CA VAL A 28 -2.56 -11.14 -12.82
C VAL A 28 -3.02 -9.72 -12.51
N ILE A 29 -3.64 -9.58 -11.35
CA ILE A 29 -4.15 -8.28 -10.88
C ILE A 29 -3.36 -7.86 -9.66
N HIS A 30 -2.76 -6.68 -9.76
CA HIS A 30 -2.00 -6.04 -8.70
C HIS A 30 -2.96 -5.22 -7.83
N ALA A 31 -3.10 -5.60 -6.56
CA ALA A 31 -4.01 -4.97 -5.59
C ALA A 31 -3.27 -4.31 -4.42
N ASP A 32 -1.95 -4.39 -4.37
CA ASP A 32 -1.16 -3.79 -3.30
C ASP A 32 -1.07 -2.27 -3.42
N ILE A 33 -0.92 -1.65 -2.25
CA ILE A 33 -0.77 -0.22 -2.09
C ILE A 33 0.49 -0.02 -1.25
N SER A 34 1.45 0.75 -1.79
CA SER A 34 2.70 1.04 -1.09
C SER A 34 2.45 1.62 0.30
N GLY A 35 3.12 1.04 1.30
CA GLY A 35 2.99 1.41 2.71
C GLY A 35 1.78 0.79 3.42
N TYR A 36 1.02 -0.09 2.77
CA TYR A 36 0.02 -0.89 3.47
C TYR A 36 0.71 -2.04 4.19
N GLY A 37 0.31 -2.25 5.44
CA GLY A 37 0.58 -3.50 6.15
C GLY A 37 -0.63 -4.45 6.08
N THR A 38 -0.43 -5.68 6.52
CA THR A 38 -1.40 -6.78 6.44
C THR A 38 -2.81 -6.44 6.95
N ALA A 39 -2.94 -5.62 8.00
CA ALA A 39 -4.25 -5.19 8.52
C ALA A 39 -5.04 -4.34 7.50
N GLN A 40 -4.36 -3.47 6.76
CA GLN A 40 -4.98 -2.65 5.72
C GLN A 40 -5.29 -3.47 4.47
N GLU A 41 -4.45 -4.44 4.13
CA GLU A 41 -4.70 -5.38 3.03
C GLU A 41 -5.92 -6.28 3.31
N LEU A 42 -6.09 -6.74 4.54
CA LEU A 42 -7.27 -7.50 4.96
C LEU A 42 -8.55 -6.64 4.89
N LEU A 43 -8.47 -5.39 5.32
CA LEU A 43 -9.59 -4.44 5.19
C LEU A 43 -9.88 -4.13 3.72
N LEU A 44 -8.86 -4.00 2.87
CA LEU A 44 -9.02 -3.79 1.44
C LEU A 44 -9.75 -4.97 0.81
N ARG A 45 -9.32 -6.21 1.11
CA ARG A 45 -9.98 -7.44 0.67
C ARG A 45 -11.46 -7.47 1.08
N ASN A 46 -11.76 -7.19 2.35
CA ASN A 46 -13.13 -7.24 2.86
C ASN A 46 -14.00 -6.07 2.36
N HIS A 47 -13.40 -4.90 2.13
CA HIS A 47 -14.14 -3.73 1.65
C HIS A 47 -14.51 -3.84 0.18
N TYR A 48 -13.57 -4.32 -0.64
CA TYR A 48 -13.82 -4.47 -2.06
C TYR A 48 -14.66 -5.70 -2.40
N ASP A 49 -14.92 -6.58 -1.42
CA ASP A 49 -15.73 -7.81 -1.53
C ASP A 49 -15.57 -8.42 -2.93
N LEU A 50 -14.30 -8.55 -3.32
CA LEU A 50 -13.87 -8.44 -4.71
C LEU A 50 -14.74 -9.32 -5.61
N PRO A 51 -15.49 -8.77 -6.58
CA PRO A 51 -16.17 -9.58 -7.59
C PRO A 51 -15.16 -10.31 -8.51
N LEU A 52 -13.88 -10.01 -8.34
CA LEU A 52 -12.80 -10.88 -8.78
C LEU A 52 -12.82 -12.12 -7.90
N LEU A 53 -13.24 -13.24 -8.47
CA LEU A 53 -13.10 -14.58 -7.90
C LEU A 53 -11.74 -15.14 -8.35
N PRO A 54 -10.60 -14.78 -7.72
CA PRO A 54 -9.32 -15.30 -8.13
C PRO A 54 -9.24 -16.79 -7.81
N ASP A 55 -8.67 -17.57 -8.73
CA ASP A 55 -8.32 -18.97 -8.46
C ASP A 55 -7.15 -19.10 -7.48
N ALA A 56 -6.32 -18.06 -7.36
CA ALA A 56 -5.16 -18.01 -6.46
C ALA A 56 -4.87 -16.58 -5.99
N ILE A 57 -4.38 -16.46 -4.75
CA ILE A 57 -3.95 -15.19 -4.15
C ILE A 57 -2.48 -15.33 -3.75
N LEU A 58 -1.65 -14.39 -4.21
CA LEU A 58 -0.26 -14.25 -3.78
C LEU A 58 -0.15 -13.07 -2.82
N LEU A 59 0.20 -13.34 -1.56
CA LEU A 59 0.44 -12.31 -0.55
C LEU A 59 1.95 -12.17 -0.32
N ALA A 60 2.49 -10.99 -0.58
CA ALA A 60 3.89 -10.68 -0.30
C ALA A 60 4.00 -10.00 1.06
N VAL A 61 4.70 -10.62 2.00
CA VAL A 61 4.88 -10.11 3.36
C VAL A 61 6.29 -9.50 3.48
N PHE A 62 6.36 -8.22 3.83
CA PHE A 62 7.60 -7.46 3.95
C PHE A 62 7.88 -7.05 5.40
N PRO A 63 9.12 -7.19 5.90
CA PRO A 63 9.45 -6.85 7.28
C PRO A 63 9.13 -5.39 7.66
N GLU A 64 9.31 -4.46 6.72
CA GLU A 64 9.13 -3.03 6.98
C GLU A 64 7.67 -2.64 7.18
N ASN A 65 6.75 -3.18 6.38
CA ASN A 65 5.34 -2.77 6.45
C ASN A 65 4.47 -3.75 7.24
N ASP A 66 4.78 -5.06 7.22
CA ASP A 66 3.93 -6.08 7.83
C ASP A 66 4.37 -6.46 9.25
N ILE A 67 5.67 -6.50 9.51
CA ILE A 67 6.20 -6.90 10.82
C ILE A 67 6.30 -5.68 11.75
N ARG A 68 6.86 -4.56 11.25
CA ARG A 68 7.00 -3.34 12.06
C ARG A 68 5.64 -2.74 12.45
N HIS A 69 4.63 -2.87 11.58
CA HIS A 69 3.26 -2.41 11.85
C HIS A 69 2.33 -3.54 12.32
N HIS A 70 2.86 -4.61 12.89
CA HIS A 70 2.03 -5.71 13.41
C HIS A 70 1.37 -5.35 14.74
N SER A 71 1.98 -4.46 15.54
CA SER A 71 1.46 -4.08 16.86
C SER A 71 1.52 -2.57 17.10
N ARG A 72 0.54 -2.09 17.86
CA ARG A 72 0.44 -0.69 18.31
C ARG A 72 1.65 -0.23 19.14
N LEU A 73 2.35 -1.17 19.79
CA LEU A 73 3.55 -0.91 20.60
C LEU A 73 4.78 -0.57 19.75
N GLN A 74 4.84 -1.01 18.50
CA GLN A 74 6.01 -0.85 17.62
C GLN A 74 5.85 0.26 16.57
N SER A 75 4.66 0.86 16.49
CA SER A 75 4.24 1.82 15.48
C SER A 75 4.02 3.19 16.10
N ALA A 76 5.11 3.85 16.49
CA ALA A 76 5.08 5.12 17.20
C ALA A 76 4.57 6.32 16.37
N ASP A 77 4.58 6.23 15.03
CA ASP A 77 4.57 7.43 14.19
C ASP A 77 3.28 7.69 13.41
N GLU A 78 2.40 6.69 13.16
CA GLU A 78 1.19 6.91 12.36
C GLU A 78 -0.06 6.12 12.84
N PRO A 79 -1.25 6.75 12.83
CA PRO A 79 -2.50 6.08 13.14
C PRO A 79 -2.91 5.12 12.01
N GLN A 80 -2.65 3.84 12.21
CA GLN A 80 -3.00 2.76 11.30
C GLN A 80 -4.00 1.79 11.97
N PRO A 81 -4.79 1.02 11.18
CA PRO A 81 -5.66 -0.01 11.74
C PRO A 81 -4.84 -1.22 12.20
N TYR A 82 -5.20 -1.80 13.35
CA TYR A 82 -4.63 -3.05 13.88
C TYR A 82 -5.73 -4.05 14.18
N PHE A 83 -5.40 -5.34 14.17
CA PHE A 83 -6.27 -6.39 14.68
C PHE A 83 -5.72 -6.92 16.00
N THR A 84 -6.62 -7.20 16.93
CA THR A 84 -6.33 -7.91 18.18
C THR A 84 -7.16 -9.19 18.22
N LEU A 85 -6.66 -10.21 18.92
CA LEU A 85 -7.48 -11.38 19.24
C LEU A 85 -8.36 -11.06 20.44
N ASP A 86 -9.63 -11.45 20.38
CA ASP A 86 -10.52 -11.44 21.54
C ASP A 86 -10.40 -12.75 22.35
N ASP A 87 -11.20 -12.87 23.42
CA ASP A 87 -11.19 -14.03 24.32
C ASP A 87 -11.58 -15.35 23.60
N ASN A 88 -12.18 -15.28 22.42
CA ASN A 88 -12.56 -16.42 21.59
C ASN A 88 -11.55 -16.73 20.47
N ASN A 89 -10.39 -16.04 20.45
CA ASN A 89 -9.40 -16.08 19.37
C ASN A 89 -9.93 -15.58 18.02
N GLU A 90 -10.94 -14.70 18.01
CA GLU A 90 -11.42 -14.06 16.79
C GLU A 90 -10.68 -12.75 16.53
N LEU A 91 -10.43 -12.44 15.25
CA LEU A 91 -9.78 -11.19 14.85
C LEU A 91 -10.75 -10.01 14.99
N ARG A 92 -10.43 -9.08 15.90
CA ARG A 92 -11.20 -7.85 16.14
C ARG A 92 -10.40 -6.63 15.70
N LEU A 93 -11.01 -5.78 14.88
CA LEU A 93 -10.42 -4.52 14.44
C LEU A 93 -10.36 -3.51 15.60
N ASP A 94 -9.17 -3.01 15.94
CA ASP A 94 -8.98 -1.85 16.82
C ASP A 94 -9.26 -0.57 16.02
N THR A 95 -10.37 0.12 16.37
CA THR A 95 -10.74 1.40 15.75
C THR A 95 -10.21 2.62 16.49
N GLY A 96 -9.39 2.44 17.55
CA GLY A 96 -8.86 3.52 18.38
C GLY A 96 -8.06 4.57 17.60
N PHE A 97 -7.43 4.18 16.49
CA PHE A 97 -6.73 5.10 15.60
C PHE A 97 -7.62 6.23 15.04
N ARG A 98 -8.94 5.99 14.91
CA ARG A 98 -9.92 6.97 14.40
C ARG A 98 -10.09 8.17 15.34
N GLN A 99 -9.73 8.01 16.62
CA GLN A 99 -9.80 9.07 17.62
C GLN A 99 -8.48 9.83 17.76
N SER A 100 -7.42 9.42 17.05
CA SER A 100 -6.13 10.12 17.11
C SER A 100 -6.22 11.52 16.47
N THR A 101 -5.57 12.50 17.10
CA THR A 101 -5.47 13.86 16.57
C THR A 101 -4.80 13.90 15.20
N VAL A 102 -3.84 13.00 14.94
CA VAL A 102 -3.19 12.84 13.63
C VAL A 102 -4.20 12.39 12.57
N TRP A 103 -5.06 11.41 12.85
CA TRP A 103 -6.07 10.93 11.90
C TRP A 103 -7.15 11.98 11.65
N LEU A 104 -7.65 12.63 12.71
CA LEU A 104 -8.64 13.70 12.62
C LEU A 104 -8.11 14.90 11.82
N THR A 105 -6.84 15.28 12.02
CA THR A 105 -6.22 16.38 11.25
C THR A 105 -5.85 15.96 9.81
N ALA A 106 -5.51 14.69 9.57
CA ALA A 106 -5.28 14.17 8.23
C ALA A 106 -6.55 14.18 7.35
N ALA A 107 -7.73 14.04 7.97
CA ALA A 107 -9.02 14.13 7.31
C ALA A 107 -9.47 15.56 6.96
N THR A 108 -8.75 16.61 7.41
CA THR A 108 -9.17 18.00 7.24
C THR A 108 -9.24 18.46 5.78
N THR A 109 -10.29 19.22 5.47
CA THR A 109 -10.61 19.77 4.13
C THR A 109 -9.45 20.56 3.51
N ARG A 110 -8.62 21.22 4.33
CA ARG A 110 -7.45 21.98 3.87
C ARG A 110 -6.41 21.11 3.17
N ARG A 111 -6.09 19.92 3.71
CA ARG A 111 -5.16 18.97 3.05
C ARG A 111 -5.75 18.40 1.75
N ARG A 112 -7.07 18.19 1.70
CA ARG A 112 -7.77 17.74 0.48
C ARG A 112 -7.73 18.80 -0.62
N VAL A 113 -8.02 20.06 -0.28
CA VAL A 113 -7.95 21.19 -1.23
C VAL A 113 -6.53 21.42 -1.71
N THR A 114 -5.52 21.44 -0.84
CA THR A 114 -4.12 21.59 -1.27
C THR A 114 -3.67 20.44 -2.17
N ARG A 115 -4.06 19.20 -1.87
CA ARG A 115 -3.75 18.03 -2.72
C ARG A 115 -4.46 18.09 -4.07
N TYR A 116 -5.71 18.58 -4.09
CA TYR A 116 -6.48 18.82 -5.31
C TYR A 116 -5.85 19.90 -6.19
N SER A 117 -5.48 21.05 -5.60
CA SER A 117 -4.82 22.16 -6.30
C SER A 117 -3.46 21.76 -6.90
N VAL A 118 -2.67 20.95 -6.19
CA VAL A 118 -1.40 20.42 -6.71
C VAL A 118 -1.61 19.38 -7.82
N ARG A 119 -2.64 18.52 -7.73
CA ARG A 119 -2.95 17.55 -8.78
C ARG A 119 -3.41 18.23 -10.09
N ARG A 120 -4.12 19.35 -9.99
CA ARG A 120 -4.67 20.08 -11.14
C ARG A 120 -3.69 21.08 -11.77
N SER A 121 -2.67 21.53 -11.04
CA SER A 121 -1.67 22.47 -11.55
C SER A 121 -0.39 21.75 -12.03
N ARG A 122 -0.12 21.83 -13.34
CA ARG A 122 1.12 21.31 -13.96
C ARG A 122 2.38 22.08 -13.52
N LEU A 123 2.22 23.30 -12.99
CA LEU A 123 3.31 24.14 -12.51
C LEU A 123 3.76 23.80 -11.08
N LEU A 124 2.87 23.29 -10.23
CA LEU A 124 3.21 22.94 -8.84
C LEU A 124 3.83 21.54 -8.71
N GLN A 125 3.63 20.67 -9.70
CA GLN A 125 4.23 19.33 -9.75
C GLN A 125 5.77 19.35 -9.80
N PRO A 126 6.44 20.18 -10.64
CA PRO A 126 7.90 20.27 -10.65
C PRO A 126 8.47 20.79 -9.34
N PHE A 127 7.84 21.76 -8.68
CA PHE A 127 8.29 22.23 -7.36
C PHE A 127 8.24 21.15 -6.29
N LYS A 128 7.17 20.34 -6.26
CA LYS A 128 7.06 19.20 -5.33
C LYS A 128 8.12 18.13 -5.63
N ARG A 129 8.38 17.85 -6.91
CA ARG A 129 9.40 16.88 -7.34
C ARG A 129 10.83 17.35 -7.07
N ALA A 130 11.11 18.65 -7.23
CA ALA A 130 12.42 19.24 -6.93
C ALA A 130 12.75 19.17 -5.44
N LYS A 131 11.77 19.47 -4.57
CA LYS A 131 11.94 19.38 -3.12
C LYS A 131 12.20 17.94 -2.64
N LEU A 132 11.53 16.96 -3.24
CA LEU A 132 11.77 15.53 -2.96
C LEU A 132 13.15 15.06 -3.43
N ARG A 133 13.64 15.55 -4.58
CA ARG A 133 15.01 15.27 -5.06
C ARG A 133 16.10 15.85 -4.15
N LEU A 134 15.89 17.05 -3.62
CA LEU A 134 16.82 17.67 -2.67
C LEU A 134 16.88 16.94 -1.32
N TRP A 135 15.81 16.26 -0.93
CA TRP A 135 15.73 15.49 0.32
C TRP A 135 16.37 14.09 0.23
N TYR A 136 16.53 13.54 -0.98
CA TYR A 136 17.10 12.20 -1.25
C TYR A 136 18.51 12.24 -1.86
N LEU A 137 19.23 13.36 -1.71
CA LEU A 137 20.66 13.38 -2.04
C LEU A 137 21.41 12.52 -1.02
N PRO A 138 22.15 11.48 -1.43
CA PRO A 138 22.97 10.71 -0.51
C PRO A 138 24.01 11.65 0.10
N VAL A 139 24.01 11.77 1.43
CA VAL A 139 25.14 12.34 2.16
C VAL A 139 26.30 11.37 1.94
N GLN A 140 27.26 11.75 1.09
CA GLN A 140 28.52 11.04 0.96
C GLN A 140 29.20 11.06 2.35
N PRO A 141 29.63 9.92 2.92
CA PRO A 141 30.40 9.94 4.14
C PRO A 141 31.75 10.64 3.90
N PRO A 142 32.29 11.37 4.89
CA PRO A 142 33.59 12.01 4.76
C PRO A 142 34.70 10.95 4.55
N ILE A 143 35.64 11.27 3.68
CA ILE A 143 36.82 10.47 3.27
C ILE A 143 37.73 10.22 4.47
#